data_AF-A0A4V1S5M2-F1
#
_entry.id   AF-A0A4V1S5M2-F1
#
_cell.length_a   1.000
_cell.length_b   1.000
_cell.length_c   1.000
_cell.angle_alpha   90.00
_cell.angle_beta   90.00
_cell.angle_gamma   90.00
#
_symmetry.space_group_name_H-M   'P 1'
#
loop_
_entity.id
_entity.type
_entity.pdbx_description
1 polymer ?
#
loop_
_entity_poly.entity_id
_entity_poly.type
_entity_poly.pdbx_seq_one_letter_code
_entity_poly.pdbx_strand_id
1 'polypeptide(L)'
;MNSALPPPPKSYRRSHKLLAPALHKLHLSCSHISEINLQAMDRPLTLGEKIRHWIHYAICPVCRKFEKQMRSFSALVKSSFASQEPPEPDPEFLSSL
;
A
#
# COMPACT_ATOMS: atom_id res chain seq x y z
N MET A 1 8.81 -7.83 24.26
CA MET A 1 9.70 -8.41 23.22
C MET A 1 10.28 -7.26 22.41
N ASN A 2 11.55 -6.93 22.61
CA ASN A 2 12.25 -5.93 21.78
C ASN A 2 12.61 -6.59 20.45
N SER A 3 11.63 -6.65 19.56
CA SER A 3 11.84 -7.11 18.18
C SER A 3 12.59 -6.01 17.43
N ALA A 4 13.91 -5.99 17.59
CA ALA A 4 14.77 -5.14 16.76
C ALA A 4 14.50 -5.51 15.30
N LEU A 5 13.84 -4.61 14.57
CA LEU A 5 13.51 -4.82 13.17
C LEU A 5 14.80 -5.10 12.38
N PRO A 6 14.79 -6.06 11.45
CA PRO A 6 15.96 -6.31 10.62
C PRO A 6 16.32 -5.04 9.84
N PRO A 7 17.62 -4.77 9.63
CA PRO A 7 18.04 -3.60 8.89
C PRO A 7 17.48 -3.65 7.47
N PRO A 8 17.13 -2.49 6.88
CA PRO A 8 16.60 -2.46 5.53
C PRO A 8 17.63 -3.00 4.51
N PRO A 9 17.17 -3.54 3.37
CA PRO A 9 18.06 -4.11 2.37
C PRO A 9 19.09 -3.10 1.86
N LYS A 10 20.31 -3.56 1.53
CA LYS A 10 21.41 -2.69 1.06
C LYS A 10 21.03 -1.82 -0.14
N SER A 11 20.18 -2.34 -1.03
CA SER A 11 19.65 -1.61 -2.18
C SER A 11 18.82 -0.39 -1.78
N TYR A 12 17.98 -0.51 -0.76
CA TYR A 12 17.25 0.61 -0.17
C TYR A 12 18.22 1.64 0.41
N ARG A 13 19.23 1.19 1.16
CA ARG A 13 20.21 2.10 1.78
C ARG A 13 20.95 2.96 0.75
N ARG A 14 21.29 2.41 -0.42
CA ARG A 14 21.97 3.14 -1.50
C ARG A 14 21.04 4.12 -2.22
N SER A 15 19.87 3.68 -2.67
CA SER A 15 18.94 4.56 -3.39
C SER A 15 18.46 5.69 -2.48
N HIS A 16 18.13 5.39 -1.23
CA HIS A 16 17.67 6.40 -0.29
C HIS A 16 18.79 7.34 0.15
N LYS A 17 20.03 6.87 0.39
CA LYS A 17 21.13 7.79 0.77
C LYS A 17 21.44 8.82 -0.33
N LEU A 18 21.33 8.43 -1.60
CA LEU A 18 21.64 9.30 -2.74
C LEU A 18 20.44 10.16 -3.17
N LEU A 19 19.22 9.60 -3.15
CA LEU A 19 18.04 10.24 -3.73
C LEU A 19 17.07 10.81 -2.69
N ALA A 20 17.17 10.46 -1.40
CA ALA A 20 16.23 10.92 -0.37
C ALA A 20 15.95 12.44 -0.36
N PRO A 21 16.95 13.35 -0.42
CA PRO A 21 16.68 14.78 -0.36
C PRO A 21 15.90 15.28 -1.58
N ALA A 22 16.18 14.74 -2.77
CA ALA A 22 15.44 15.06 -3.99
C ALA A 22 14.02 14.49 -3.96
N LEU A 23 13.86 13.24 -3.51
CA LEU A 23 12.56 12.57 -3.40
C LEU A 23 11.66 13.23 -2.37
N HIS A 24 12.21 13.67 -1.23
CA HIS A 24 11.44 14.37 -0.21
C HIS A 24 10.91 15.71 -0.72
N LYS A 25 11.73 16.46 -1.48
CA LYS A 25 11.31 17.73 -2.11
C LYS A 25 10.23 17.55 -3.17
N LEU A 26 10.20 16.41 -3.85
CA LEU A 26 9.21 16.09 -4.89
C LEU A 26 7.94 15.40 -4.34
N HIS A 27 7.74 15.35 -3.02
CA HIS A 27 6.68 14.56 -2.38
C HIS A 27 6.69 13.07 -2.77
N LEU A 28 7.85 12.53 -3.13
CA LEU A 28 8.09 11.13 -3.45
C LEU A 28 8.73 10.39 -2.27
N SER A 29 8.37 10.73 -1.04
CA SER A 29 8.86 10.01 0.14
C SER A 29 8.21 8.63 0.25
N CYS A 30 8.90 7.68 0.90
CA CYS A 30 8.34 6.34 1.12
C CYS A 30 7.01 6.39 1.89
N SER A 31 6.86 7.30 2.86
CA SER A 31 5.64 7.45 3.66
C SER A 31 4.45 7.92 2.82
N HIS A 32 4.63 8.95 2.01
CA HIS A 32 3.56 9.46 1.15
C HIS A 32 3.14 8.43 0.09
N ILE A 33 4.11 7.70 -0.45
CA ILE A 33 3.84 6.66 -1.44
C ILE A 33 3.15 5.44 -0.83
N SER A 34 3.46 5.08 0.42
CA SER A 34 2.69 4.05 1.13
C SER A 34 1.25 4.46 1.38
N GLU A 35 1.00 5.75 1.69
CA GLU A 35 -0.35 6.28 1.86
C GLU A 35 -1.15 6.26 0.54
N ILE A 36 -0.55 6.74 -0.56
CA ILE A 36 -1.15 6.64 -1.90
C ILE A 36 -1.47 5.18 -2.25
N ASN A 37 -0.57 4.25 -1.92
CA ASN A 37 -0.78 2.83 -2.20
C ASN A 37 -1.97 2.25 -1.42
N LEU A 38 -2.11 2.60 -0.13
CA LEU A 38 -3.27 2.18 0.66
C LEU A 38 -4.56 2.78 0.11
N GLN A 39 -4.55 4.08 -0.22
CA GLN A 39 -5.70 4.73 -0.85
C GLN A 39 -6.08 4.10 -2.19
N ALA A 40 -5.10 3.60 -2.96
CA ALA A 40 -5.34 2.90 -4.22
C ALA A 40 -6.11 1.57 -4.06
N MET A 41 -6.13 1.01 -2.85
CA MET A 41 -6.90 -0.20 -2.53
C MET A 41 -8.39 0.11 -2.34
N ASP A 42 -8.71 1.30 -1.81
CA ASP A 42 -10.08 1.72 -1.52
C ASP A 42 -10.71 2.54 -2.66
N ARG A 43 -9.90 3.33 -3.37
CA ARG A 43 -10.35 4.23 -4.45
C ARG A 43 -9.43 4.20 -5.66
N PRO A 44 -9.92 4.56 -6.86
CA PRO A 44 -9.06 4.81 -7.99
C PRO A 44 -8.12 6.00 -7.74
N LEU A 45 -6.86 5.85 -8.13
CA LEU A 45 -5.87 6.93 -8.11
C LEU A 45 -6.08 7.92 -9.25
N THR A 46 -5.82 9.19 -8.97
CA THR A 46 -5.72 10.26 -9.98
C THR A 46 -4.48 10.05 -10.86
N LEU A 47 -4.45 10.67 -12.06
CA LEU A 47 -3.30 10.53 -12.97
C LEU A 47 -1.99 11.01 -12.33
N GLY A 48 -2.02 12.10 -11.58
CA GLY A 48 -0.84 12.63 -10.89
C GLY A 48 -0.33 11.71 -9.78
N GLU A 49 -1.23 11.00 -9.09
CA GLU A 49 -0.85 9.98 -8.10
C GLU A 49 -0.25 8.74 -8.77
N LYS A 50 -0.81 8.29 -9.89
CA LYS A 50 -0.27 7.16 -10.66
C LYS A 50 1.16 7.42 -11.14
N ILE A 51 1.44 8.61 -11.67
CA ILE A 51 2.80 8.97 -12.14
C ILE A 51 3.78 8.99 -10.97
N ARG A 52 3.43 9.65 -9.86
CA ARG A 52 4.28 9.72 -8.66
C ARG A 52 4.56 8.34 -8.08
N HIS A 53 3.52 7.51 -7.99
CA HIS A 53 3.60 6.12 -7.55
C HIS A 53 4.55 5.30 -8.43
N TRP A 54 4.41 5.40 -9.76
CA TRP A 54 5.26 4.70 -10.72
C TRP A 54 6.74 5.09 -10.62
N ILE A 55 7.03 6.41 -10.54
CA ILE A 55 8.41 6.91 -10.40
C ILE A 55 9.07 6.38 -9.12
N HIS A 56 8.37 6.46 -7.98
CA HIS A 56 8.94 6.00 -6.71
C HIS A 56 9.17 4.48 -6.71
N TYR A 57 8.31 3.73 -7.39
CA TYR A 57 8.43 2.27 -7.46
C TYR A 57 9.59 1.81 -8.32
N ALA A 58 9.96 2.59 -9.34
CA ALA A 58 11.13 2.33 -10.16
C ALA A 58 12.43 2.36 -9.34
N ILE A 59 12.51 3.26 -8.35
CA ILE A 59 13.73 3.54 -7.57
C ILE A 59 13.77 2.88 -6.18
N CYS A 60 12.62 2.58 -5.58
CA CYS A 60 12.51 2.05 -4.23
C CYS A 60 12.07 0.58 -4.23
N PRO A 61 12.99 -0.38 -3.99
CA PRO A 61 12.64 -1.80 -3.96
C PRO A 61 11.76 -2.19 -2.77
N VAL A 62 11.79 -1.41 -1.67
CA VAL A 62 10.98 -1.67 -0.48
C VAL A 62 9.51 -1.37 -0.76
N CYS A 63 9.20 -0.19 -1.31
CA CYS A 63 7.83 0.18 -1.67
C CYS A 63 7.24 -0.77 -2.74
N ARG A 64 8.07 -1.22 -3.69
CA ARG A 64 7.65 -2.23 -4.68
C ARG A 64 7.28 -3.57 -4.04
N LYS A 65 8.02 -4.01 -3.01
CA LYS A 65 7.69 -5.24 -2.27
C LYS A 65 6.44 -5.07 -1.42
N PHE A 66 6.29 -3.91 -0.77
CA PHE A 66 5.12 -3.57 0.02
C PHE A 66 3.83 -3.65 -0.80
N GLU A 67 3.81 -3.11 -2.02
CA GLU A 67 2.66 -3.23 -2.92
C GLU A 67 2.27 -4.68 -3.20
N LYS A 68 3.27 -5.51 -3.55
CA LYS A 68 3.03 -6.92 -3.82
C LYS A 68 2.42 -7.61 -2.60
N GLN A 69 2.93 -7.32 -1.40
CA GLN A 69 2.38 -7.84 -0.15
C GLN A 69 0.93 -7.41 0.07
N MET A 70 0.61 -6.12 -0.14
CA MET A 70 -0.75 -5.61 0.02
C MET A 70 -1.73 -6.21 -1.01
N ARG A 71 -1.31 -6.37 -2.27
CA ARG A 71 -2.12 -7.04 -3.31
C ARG A 71 -2.37 -8.51 -2.98
N SER A 72 -1.33 -9.23 -2.55
CA SER A 72 -1.46 -10.62 -2.10
C SER A 72 -2.38 -10.73 -0.89
N PHE A 73 -2.25 -9.82 0.08
CA PHE A 73 -3.12 -9.77 1.25
C PHE A 73 -4.57 -9.53 0.85
N SER A 74 -4.85 -8.54 -0.02
CA SER A 74 -6.20 -8.28 -0.52
C SER A 74 -6.79 -9.49 -1.25
N ALA A 75 -6.00 -10.19 -2.07
CA ALA A 75 -6.44 -11.41 -2.75
C ALA A 75 -6.78 -12.54 -1.77
N LEU A 76 -5.94 -12.76 -0.75
CA LEU A 76 -6.17 -13.77 0.29
C LEU A 76 -7.41 -13.46 1.14
N VAL A 77 -7.61 -12.19 1.50
CA VAL A 77 -8.80 -11.74 2.21
C VAL A 77 -10.03 -12.02 1.36
N LYS A 78 -10.04 -11.57 0.09
CA LYS A 78 -11.16 -11.81 -0.83
C LYS A 78 -11.45 -13.30 -1.01
N SER A 79 -10.43 -14.15 -1.15
CA SER A 79 -10.65 -15.59 -1.29
C SER A 79 -11.18 -16.23 0.00
N SER A 80 -10.78 -15.75 1.18
CA SER A 80 -11.31 -16.22 2.46
C SER A 80 -12.80 -15.91 2.64
N PHE A 81 -13.27 -14.78 2.11
CA PHE A 81 -14.68 -14.39 2.19
C PHE A 81 -15.51 -14.87 0.99
N ALA A 82 -14.90 -15.24 -0.14
CA ALA A 82 -15.60 -15.73 -1.32
C ALA A 82 -16.39 -17.04 -1.09
N SER A 83 -16.09 -17.78 -0.02
CA SER A 83 -16.81 -19.00 0.36
C SER A 83 -17.94 -18.75 1.37
N GLN A 84 -18.09 -17.52 1.88
CA GLN A 84 -19.20 -17.15 2.74
C GLN A 84 -20.34 -16.63 1.87
N GLU A 85 -21.54 -17.20 2.03
CA GLU A 85 -22.74 -16.58 1.48
C GLU A 85 -22.87 -15.17 2.09
N PRO A 86 -23.28 -14.15 1.32
CA PRO A 86 -23.49 -12.82 1.85
C PRO A 86 -24.39 -12.92 3.09
N PRO A 87 -23.98 -12.40 4.26
CA PRO A 87 -24.86 -12.43 5.43
C PRO A 87 -26.16 -11.73 5.04
N GLU A 88 -27.30 -12.41 5.25
CA GLU A 88 -28.58 -11.75 5.05
C GLU A 88 -28.62 -10.49 5.92
N PRO A 89 -29.06 -9.35 5.38
CA PRO A 89 -29.17 -8.13 6.14
C PRO A 89 -30.06 -8.35 7.36
N ASP A 90 -29.65 -7.79 8.50
CA ASP A 90 -30.40 -7.91 9.75
C ASP A 90 -31.86 -7.46 9.55
N PRO A 91 -32.87 -8.29 9.89
CA PRO A 91 -34.27 -7.90 9.77
C PRO A 91 -34.61 -6.62 10.56
N GLU A 92 -33.91 -6.33 11.67
CA GLU A 92 -34.10 -5.06 12.41
C GLU A 92 -33.63 -3.85 11.57
N PHE A 93 -32.55 -3.98 10.80
CA PHE A 93 -32.09 -2.93 9.89
C PHE A 93 -33.12 -2.66 8.79
N LEU A 94 -33.68 -3.72 8.18
CA LEU A 94 -34.66 -3.60 7.10
C LEU A 94 -35.98 -2.97 7.54
N SER A 95 -36.37 -3.19 8.80
CA SER A 95 -37.61 -2.65 9.36
C SER A 95 -37.48 -1.22 9.93
N SER A 96 -36.27 -0.65 9.88
CA SER A 96 -35.96 0.73 10.30
C SER A 96 -35.85 1.76 9.16
N LEU A 97 -36.01 1.32 7.91
CA LEU A 97 -36.04 2.13 6.67
C LEU A 97 -37.46 2.63 6.34
#